data_AF-A0A2N0XDZ3-F1
#
_entry.id   AF-A0A2N0XDZ3-F1
#
_cell.length_a   1.000
_cell.length_b   1.000
_cell.length_c   1.000
_cell.angle_alpha   90.00
_cell.angle_beta   90.00
_cell.angle_gamma   90.00
#
_symmetry.space_group_name_H-M   'P 1'
#
loop_
_entity.id
_entity.type
_entity.pdbx_description
1 polymer ?
#
loop_
_entity_poly.entity_id
_entity_poly.type
_entity_poly.pdbx_seq_one_letter_code
_entity_poly.pdbx_strand_id
1 'polypeptide(L)' 'MKKFYKVFLILFIAFTAINLYAIDWQQKDILSDEDNLKFVFSAAAGVIGLILLFVMDAWSRIGVKQQ' A
#
# COMPACT_ATOMS: atom_id res chain seq x y z
N MET A 1 -1.71 7.54 17.46
CA MET A 1 -2.21 6.82 16.26
C MET A 1 -2.58 7.73 15.09
N LYS A 2 -3.45 8.75 15.23
CA LYS A 2 -3.96 9.52 14.07
C LYS A 2 -2.89 10.20 13.20
N LYS A 3 -1.87 10.85 13.79
CA LYS A 3 -0.77 11.47 13.01
C LYS A 3 0.08 10.41 12.29
N PHE A 4 0.45 9.34 12.99
CA PHE A 4 1.20 8.20 12.44
C PHE A 4 0.43 7.55 11.29
N TYR A 5 -0.84 7.22 11.49
CA TYR A 5 -1.74 6.72 10.45
C TYR A 5 -1.74 7.63 9.22
N LYS A 6 -1.93 8.95 9.41
CA LYS A 6 -2.02 9.89 8.29
C LYS A 6 -0.72 9.97 7.48
N VAL A 7 0.44 9.95 8.14
CA VAL A 7 1.75 9.98 7.47
C VAL A 7 1.98 8.70 6.66
N PHE A 8 1.79 7.54 7.29
CA PHE A 8 1.98 6.26 6.61
C PHE A 8 0.96 6.02 5.49
N LEU A 9 -0.29 6.48 5.66
CA LEU A 9 -1.31 6.43 4.60
C LEU A 9 -0.82 7.16 3.34
N ILE A 10 -0.35 8.40 3.50
CA ILE A 10 0.14 9.21 2.38
C ILE A 10 1.36 8.55 1.75
N LEU A 11 2.30 8.05 2.55
CA LEU A 11 3.50 7.35 2.06
C LEU A 11 3.14 6.11 1.26
N PHE A 12 2.28 5.23 1.79
CA PHE A 12 1.87 4.01 1.08
C PHE A 12 1.13 4.34 -0.22
N ILE A 13 0.23 5.32 -0.22
CA ILE A 13 -0.46 5.76 -1.45
C ILE A 13 0.55 6.27 -2.48
N ALA A 14 1.49 7.13 -2.08
CA ALA A 14 2.50 7.67 -2.99
C ALA A 14 3.40 6.56 -3.55
N PHE A 15 3.90 5.65 -2.70
CA PHE A 15 4.73 4.53 -3.13
C PHE A 15 3.98 3.58 -4.07
N THR A 16 2.74 3.20 -3.74
CA THR A 16 1.92 2.35 -4.61
C THR A 16 1.66 3.04 -5.95
N ALA A 17 1.34 4.33 -5.96
CA ALA A 17 1.10 5.07 -7.20
C ALA A 17 2.34 5.15 -8.10
N ILE A 18 3.52 5.42 -7.53
CA ILE A 18 4.79 5.46 -8.28
C ILE A 18 5.10 4.09 -8.89
N ASN A 19 4.93 3.00 -8.13
CA ASN A 19 5.18 1.65 -8.63
C ASN A 19 4.17 1.26 -9.72
N LEU A 20 2.89 1.59 -9.57
CA LEU A 20 1.88 1.33 -10.60
C LEU A 20 2.14 2.11 -11.90
N TYR A 21 2.65 3.34 -11.79
CA TYR A 21 3.05 4.14 -12.95
C TYR A 21 4.29 3.56 -13.65
N ALA A 22 5.21 2.95 -12.89
CA ALA A 22 6.43 2.36 -13.43
C ALA A 22 6.20 1.01 -14.16
N ILE A 23 5.05 0.37 -13.98
CA ILE A 23 4.69 -0.85 -14.72
C ILE A 23 4.48 -0.51 -16.19
N ASP A 24 5.14 -1.25 -17.07
CA ASP A 24 4.86 -1.20 -18.50
C ASP A 24 3.59 -1.99 -18.82
N TRP A 25 2.48 -1.26 -18.94
CA TRP A 25 1.17 -1.80 -19.28
C TRP A 25 1.01 -2.19 -20.76
N GLN A 26 2.00 -1.88 -21.62
CA GLN A 26 1.93 -2.23 -23.04
C GLN A 26 2.41 -3.66 -23.32
N GLN A 27 3.08 -4.29 -22.35
CA GLN A 27 3.49 -5.68 -22.48
C GLN A 27 2.31 -6.64 -22.41
N LYS A 28 2.37 -7.69 -23.24
CA LYS A 28 1.32 -8.71 -23.35
C LYS A 28 1.22 -9.59 -22.09
N ASP A 29 2.32 -9.74 -21.35
CA ASP A 29 2.36 -10.47 -20.08
C ASP A 29 3.16 -9.69 -19.03
N ILE A 30 2.42 -9.04 -18.13
CA ILE A 30 2.96 -8.15 -17.09
C ILE A 30 3.74 -8.95 -16.01
N LEU A 31 3.46 -10.24 -15.85
CA LEU A 31 4.04 -11.07 -14.79
C LEU A 31 5.26 -11.88 -15.25
N SER A 32 5.46 -12.00 -16.56
CA SER A 32 6.59 -12.76 -17.14
C SER A 32 7.85 -11.91 -17.34
N ASP A 33 7.76 -10.58 -17.24
CA ASP A 33 8.91 -9.68 -17.32
C ASP A 33 9.46 -9.37 -15.92
N GLU A 34 10.74 -9.69 -15.68
CA GLU A 34 11.43 -9.46 -14.41
C GLU A 34 11.45 -7.97 -14.00
N ASP A 35 11.49 -7.06 -14.97
CA ASP A 35 11.45 -5.62 -14.72
C ASP A 35 10.07 -5.13 -14.32
N ASN A 36 8.99 -5.72 -14.84
CA ASN A 36 7.64 -5.42 -14.34
C ASN A 36 7.38 -6.10 -12.99
N LEU A 37 7.88 -7.33 -12.79
CA LEU A 37 7.59 -8.13 -11.61
C LEU A 37 8.01 -7.43 -10.30
N LYS A 38 9.16 -6.75 -10.29
CA LYS A 38 9.63 -5.97 -9.12
C LYS A 38 8.65 -4.84 -8.75
N PHE A 39 8.10 -4.15 -9.75
CA PHE A 39 7.15 -3.05 -9.53
C PHE A 39 5.77 -3.58 -9.13
N VAL A 40 5.32 -4.67 -9.74
CA VAL A 40 4.08 -5.37 -9.36
C VAL A 40 4.14 -5.84 -7.92
N PHE A 41 5.24 -6.50 -7.53
CA PHE A 41 5.42 -6.99 -6.15
C PHE A 41 5.49 -5.84 -5.14
N SER A 42 6.21 -4.76 -5.47
CA SER A 42 6.27 -3.56 -4.64
C SER A 42 4.91 -2.88 -4.50
N ALA A 43 4.15 -2.73 -5.59
CA ALA A 43 2.80 -2.19 -5.58
C ALA A 43 1.86 -3.05 -4.72
N ALA A 44 1.92 -4.38 -4.87
CA ALA A 44 1.14 -5.32 -4.07
C ALA A 44 1.48 -5.22 -2.57
N ALA A 45 2.77 -5.15 -2.22
CA ALA A 45 3.21 -4.94 -0.84
C ALA A 45 2.70 -3.60 -0.28
N GLY A 46 2.68 -2.54 -1.09
CA GLY A 46 2.10 -1.24 -0.72
C GLY A 46 0.59 -1.32 -0.45
N VAL A 47 -0.16 -2.05 -1.28
CA VAL A 47 -1.59 -2.31 -1.06
C VAL A 47 -1.82 -3.10 0.24
N ILE A 48 -1.02 -4.13 0.50
CA ILE A 48 -1.08 -4.88 1.76
C ILE A 48 -0.79 -3.95 2.95
N GLY A 49 0.20 -3.07 2.82
CA GLY A 49 0.52 -2.05 3.82
C GLY A 49 -0.65 -1.12 4.13
N LEU A 50 -1.40 -0.68 3.11
CA LEU A 50 -2.63 0.09 3.28
C LEU A 50 -3.70 -0.68 4.07
N ILE A 51 -3.92 -1.95 3.73
CA ILE A 51 -4.89 -2.81 4.43
C ILE A 51 -4.53 -2.92 5.92
N LEU A 52 -3.27 -3.23 6.23
CA LEU A 52 -2.79 -3.33 7.62
C LEU A 52 -2.95 -2.00 8.37
N LEU A 53 -2.72 -0.89 7.69
CA LEU A 53 -2.92 0.45 8.25
C LEU A 53 -4.37 0.66 8.71
N PHE A 54 -5.35 0.24 7.90
CA PHE A 54 -6.77 0.31 8.25
C PHE A 54 -7.13 -0.63 9.40
N VAL A 55 -6.61 -1.86 9.41
CA VAL A 55 -6.83 -2.81 10.51
C VAL A 55 -6.30 -2.25 11.83
N MET A 56 -5.08 -1.72 11.83
CA MET A 56 -4.46 -1.11 13.01
C MET A 56 -5.25 0.11 13.49
N ASP A 57 -5.71 0.95 12.57
CA ASP A 57 -6.54 2.09 12.90
C ASP A 57 -7.89 1.67 13.49
N ALA A 58 -8.55 0.64 12.95
CA ALA A 58 -9.78 0.09 13.50
C ALA A 58 -9.57 -0.45 14.93
N TRP A 59 -8.52 -1.24 15.15
CA TRP A 59 -8.17 -1.75 16.48
C TRP A 59 -7.84 -0.64 17.47
N SER A 60 -7.19 0.45 17.01
CA SER A 60 -6.89 1.60 17.86
C SER A 60 -8.13 2.33 18.38
N ARG A 61 -9.29 2.17 17.72
CA ARG A 61 -10.57 2.75 18.13
C ARG A 61 -11.36 1.83 19.05
N ILE A 62 -11.26 0.52 18.84
CA ILE A 62 -11.98 -0.50 19.64
C ILE A 62 -11.47 -0.56 21.08
N GLY A 63 -10.16 -0.33 21.30
CA GLY A 63 -9.56 -0.34 22.63
C GLY A 63 -9.84 0.90 23.49
N VAL A 64 -10.40 1.97 22.92
CA VAL A 64 -10.75 3.19 23.67
C VAL A 64 -12.14 2.99 24.26
N LYS A 65 -12.21 2.41 25.47
CA LYS A 65 -13.42 2.46 26.30
C LYS A 65 -13.81 3.93 26.44
N GLN A 66 -15.07 4.25 26.11
CA GLN A 66 -15.68 5.51 26.50
C GLN A 66 -15.67 5.57 28.03
N GLN A 67 -14.85 6.48 28.58
CA GLN A 67 -15.01 7.01 29.93
C GLN A 67 -15.79 8.31 29.82
#